data_AF-A0A535YIE4-F1
#
_entry.id   AF-A0A535YIE4-F1
#
_cell.length_a   1.000
_cell.length_b   1.000
_cell.length_c   1.000
_cell.angle_alpha   90.00
_cell.angle_beta   90.00
_cell.angle_gamma   90.00
#
_symmetry.space_group_name_H-M   'P 1'
#
loop_
_entity.id
_entity.type
_entity.pdbx_description
1 polymer ?
#
loop_
_entity_poly.entity_id
_entity_poly.type
_entity_poly.pdbx_seq_one_letter_code
_entity_poly.pdbx_strand_id
1 'polypeptide(L)'
;MLKGVASAIKQAVRLYDVPTRYGGDEFAIILPEADTEVASRVAKRIIEKLDSILLPPEMSGIGMRIGLSIGVATFPRPLSDAAALVEAADAAMYRAKGSGGGVRVWEHSFAEGPRGSMRNGRVHVPPAPYLADPARLARPELQTLLPAHLAAEWNAVVVGRDGQVLTIALPAPNASAIDAISKATGFAIYPVFSNASDLEATRRRLMPA
;
A
#
# COMPACT_ATOMS: atom_id res chain seq x y z
N MET A 1 28.12 -14.61 -3.88
CA MET A 1 26.64 -14.50 -3.77
C MET A 1 26.11 -13.14 -4.22
N LEU A 2 26.43 -12.03 -3.54
CA LEU A 2 25.87 -10.69 -3.88
C LEU A 2 26.16 -10.22 -5.33
N LYS A 3 27.33 -10.55 -5.88
CA LYS A 3 27.64 -10.28 -7.30
C LYS A 3 26.72 -11.02 -8.27
N GLY A 4 26.31 -12.24 -7.92
CA GLY A 4 25.37 -13.05 -8.70
C GLY A 4 23.97 -12.42 -8.68
N VAL A 5 23.49 -12.04 -7.50
CA VAL A 5 22.21 -11.32 -7.34
C VAL A 5 22.21 -10.01 -8.14
N ALA A 6 23.26 -9.20 -8.03
CA ALA A 6 23.37 -7.96 -8.79
C ALA A 6 23.39 -8.19 -10.32
N SER A 7 24.01 -9.27 -10.79
CA SER A 7 23.99 -9.67 -12.21
C SER A 7 22.60 -10.07 -12.66
N ALA A 8 21.89 -10.89 -11.87
CA ALA A 8 20.51 -11.30 -12.16
C ALA A 8 19.57 -10.09 -12.24
N ILE A 9 19.68 -9.14 -11.30
CA ILE A 9 18.93 -7.89 -11.32
C ILE A 9 19.21 -7.11 -12.61
N LYS A 10 20.48 -6.86 -12.94
CA LYS A 10 20.87 -6.09 -14.15
C LYS A 10 20.35 -6.72 -15.44
N GLN A 11 20.33 -8.05 -15.54
CA GLN A 11 19.80 -8.76 -16.71
C GLN A 11 18.27 -8.76 -16.77
N ALA A 12 17.61 -8.50 -15.65
CA ALA A 12 16.15 -8.53 -15.54
C ALA A 12 15.50 -7.15 -15.67
N VAL A 13 16.24 -6.05 -15.64
CA VAL A 13 15.68 -4.68 -15.71
C VAL A 13 15.89 -4.04 -17.09
N ARG A 14 15.08 -3.03 -17.42
CA ARG A 14 15.20 -2.20 -18.63
C ARG A 14 16.29 -1.14 -18.45
N LEU A 15 16.64 -0.45 -19.53
CA LEU A 15 17.69 0.58 -19.54
C LEU A 15 17.39 1.77 -18.61
N TYR A 16 16.12 2.14 -18.45
CA TYR A 16 15.68 3.29 -17.64
C TYR A 16 15.16 2.89 -16.24
N ASP A 17 15.16 1.60 -15.91
CA ASP A 17 14.89 1.14 -14.56
C ASP A 17 16.11 1.46 -13.67
N VAL A 18 15.89 1.68 -12.38
CA VAL A 18 16.95 2.08 -11.44
C VAL A 18 17.19 0.98 -10.40
N PRO A 19 18.06 0.00 -10.67
CA PRO A 19 18.49 -0.96 -9.67
C PRO A 19 19.53 -0.34 -8.72
N THR A 20 19.35 -0.49 -7.42
CA THR A 20 20.28 -0.02 -6.39
C THR A 20 20.51 -1.07 -5.31
N ARG A 21 21.67 -1.00 -4.65
CA ARG A 21 21.94 -1.73 -3.42
C ARG A 21 21.59 -0.80 -2.26
N TYR A 22 20.58 -1.18 -1.50
CA TYR A 22 20.03 -0.34 -0.44
C TYR A 22 20.92 -0.35 0.81
N GLY A 23 21.41 -1.53 1.19
CA GLY A 23 22.32 -1.74 2.31
C GLY A 23 22.60 -3.22 2.48
N GLY A 24 23.72 -3.62 3.08
CA GLY A 24 23.99 -5.04 3.36
C GLY A 24 23.76 -5.98 2.15
N ASP A 25 22.85 -6.93 2.27
CA ASP A 25 22.38 -7.84 1.23
C ASP A 25 21.05 -7.41 0.56
N GLU A 26 20.57 -6.21 0.85
CA GLU A 26 19.31 -5.63 0.38
C GLU A 26 19.49 -4.85 -0.93
N PHE A 27 18.52 -5.04 -1.82
CA PHE A 27 18.45 -4.37 -3.12
C PHE A 27 17.08 -3.74 -3.30
N ALA A 28 17.04 -2.58 -3.94
CA ALA A 28 15.81 -1.90 -4.34
C ALA A 28 15.84 -1.63 -5.85
N ILE A 29 14.67 -1.63 -6.49
CA ILE A 29 14.55 -1.38 -7.92
C ILE A 29 13.37 -0.43 -8.13
N ILE A 30 13.63 0.74 -8.72
CA ILE A 30 12.58 1.67 -9.13
C ILE A 30 12.26 1.37 -10.59
N LEU A 31 10.98 1.15 -10.87
CA LEU A 31 10.45 0.85 -12.21
C LEU A 31 9.53 1.99 -12.65
N PRO A 32 10.03 2.98 -13.40
CA PRO A 32 9.18 4.04 -13.96
C PRO A 32 8.12 3.44 -14.89
N GLU A 33 6.91 4.00 -14.85
CA GLU A 33 5.80 3.60 -15.75
C GLU A 33 5.46 2.09 -15.72
N ALA A 34 5.68 1.45 -14.57
CA ALA A 34 5.35 0.05 -14.35
C ALA A 34 4.16 -0.10 -13.40
N ASP A 35 3.13 -0.80 -13.86
CA ASP A 35 2.06 -1.29 -13.00
C ASP A 35 2.49 -2.54 -12.21
N THR A 36 1.58 -3.02 -11.37
CA THR A 36 1.81 -4.19 -10.51
C THR A 36 2.14 -5.45 -11.31
N GLU A 37 1.55 -5.63 -12.49
CA GLU A 37 1.79 -6.80 -13.33
C GLU A 37 3.18 -6.75 -13.95
N VAL A 38 3.58 -5.59 -14.49
CA VAL A 38 4.94 -5.35 -15.01
C VAL A 38 5.97 -5.56 -13.91
N ALA A 39 5.78 -4.95 -12.74
CA ALA A 39 6.71 -5.08 -11.62
C ALA A 39 6.82 -6.53 -11.12
N SER A 40 5.70 -7.25 -11.05
CA SER A 40 5.67 -8.67 -10.69
C SER A 40 6.41 -9.54 -11.70
N ARG A 41 6.30 -9.25 -13.01
CA ARG A 41 7.06 -9.96 -14.05
C ARG A 41 8.56 -9.70 -13.94
N VAL A 42 8.97 -8.46 -13.65
CA VAL A 42 10.39 -8.15 -13.38
C VAL A 42 10.89 -8.95 -12.17
N ALA A 43 10.14 -8.96 -11.07
CA ALA A 43 10.50 -9.71 -9.86
C ALA A 43 10.66 -11.22 -10.11
N LYS A 44 9.72 -11.83 -10.83
CA LYS A 44 9.81 -13.25 -11.22
C LYS A 44 11.02 -13.53 -12.11
N ARG A 45 11.27 -12.67 -13.09
CA ARG A 45 12.44 -12.76 -13.98
C ARG A 45 13.75 -12.68 -13.20
N ILE A 46 13.84 -11.88 -12.14
CA ILE A 46 15.03 -11.83 -11.28
C ILE A 46 15.30 -13.18 -10.62
N ILE A 47 14.24 -13.82 -10.08
CA ILE A 47 14.36 -15.15 -9.46
C ILE A 47 14.79 -16.18 -10.49
N GLU A 48 14.15 -16.23 -11.65
CA GLU A 48 14.51 -17.15 -12.74
C GLU A 48 15.98 -16.97 -13.18
N LYS A 49 16.44 -15.71 -13.28
CA LYS A 49 17.83 -15.42 -13.61
C LYS A 49 18.79 -15.85 -12.52
N LEU A 50 18.44 -15.67 -11.25
CA LEU A 50 19.28 -16.12 -10.14
C LEU A 50 19.38 -17.66 -10.10
N ASP A 51 18.26 -18.36 -10.31
CA ASP A 51 18.23 -19.84 -10.35
C ASP A 51 19.09 -20.41 -11.50
N SER A 52 19.27 -19.64 -12.58
CA SER A 52 20.16 -20.01 -13.69
C SER A 52 21.65 -19.79 -13.41
N ILE A 53 22.01 -19.06 -12.33
CA ILE A 53 23.40 -18.82 -11.98
C ILE A 53 23.98 -20.08 -11.31
N LEU A 54 24.94 -20.70 -11.99
CA LEU A 54 25.73 -21.79 -11.41
C LEU A 54 26.50 -21.26 -10.19
N LEU A 55 26.27 -21.89 -9.04
CA LEU A 55 27.09 -21.64 -7.86
C LEU A 55 28.50 -22.20 -8.06
N PRO A 56 29.51 -21.62 -7.40
CA PRO A 56 30.86 -22.17 -7.42
C PRO A 56 30.86 -23.66 -7.04
N PRO A 57 31.73 -24.49 -7.64
CA PRO A 57 31.79 -25.94 -7.40
C PRO A 57 31.89 -26.31 -5.91
N GLU A 58 32.57 -25.47 -5.12
CA GLU A 58 32.75 -25.65 -3.68
C GLU A 58 31.43 -25.51 -2.90
N MET A 59 30.43 -24.83 -3.48
CA MET A 59 29.10 -24.60 -2.89
C MET A 59 28.03 -25.52 -3.49
N SER A 60 28.23 -26.03 -4.71
CA SER A 60 27.28 -26.93 -5.38
C SER A 60 27.22 -28.32 -4.74
N GLY A 61 28.34 -28.80 -4.17
CA GLY A 61 28.41 -30.11 -3.52
C GLY A 61 27.56 -30.26 -2.24
N ILE A 62 27.09 -29.14 -1.68
CA ILE A 62 26.33 -29.06 -0.42
C ILE A 62 24.83 -28.78 -0.64
N GLY A 63 24.36 -28.73 -1.89
CA GLY A 63 22.95 -28.50 -2.21
C GLY A 63 22.43 -27.10 -1.85
N MET A 64 23.31 -26.13 -1.63
CA MET A 64 22.94 -24.78 -1.21
C MET A 64 22.23 -24.03 -2.34
N ARG A 65 21.08 -23.40 -2.08
CA ARG A 65 20.38 -22.51 -3.02
C ARG A 65 20.34 -21.10 -2.49
N ILE A 66 20.47 -20.11 -3.37
CA ILE A 66 20.30 -18.70 -3.02
C ILE A 66 18.82 -18.36 -3.22
N GLY A 67 18.09 -18.14 -2.13
CA GLY A 67 16.72 -17.64 -2.19
C GLY A 67 16.67 -16.11 -2.20
N LEU A 68 15.66 -15.55 -2.85
CA LEU A 68 15.31 -14.14 -2.73
C LEU A 68 13.91 -14.00 -2.13
N SER A 69 13.73 -12.97 -1.32
CA SER A 69 12.41 -12.47 -0.90
C SER A 69 12.24 -11.11 -1.54
N ILE A 70 11.24 -10.96 -2.41
CA ILE A 70 11.01 -9.72 -3.16
C ILE A 70 9.60 -9.22 -2.83
N GLY A 71 9.54 -8.00 -2.32
CA GLY A 71 8.29 -7.25 -2.15
C GLY A 71 8.08 -6.27 -3.30
N VAL A 72 6.86 -6.20 -3.81
CA VAL A 72 6.49 -5.31 -4.93
C VAL A 72 5.41 -4.35 -4.46
N ALA A 73 5.64 -3.05 -4.63
CA ALA A 73 4.62 -2.01 -4.43
C ALA A 73 4.65 -1.03 -5.61
N THR A 74 3.50 -0.43 -5.93
CA THR A 74 3.34 0.46 -7.09
C THR A 74 2.61 1.74 -6.74
N PHE A 75 2.93 2.81 -7.46
CA PHE A 75 2.36 4.15 -7.27
C PHE A 75 1.90 4.74 -8.63
N PRO A 76 0.80 5.53 -8.68
CA PRO A 76 -0.11 5.85 -7.58
C PRO A 76 -1.28 4.86 -7.48
N ARG A 77 -1.37 4.15 -6.35
CA ARG A 77 -2.57 3.98 -5.50
C ARG A 77 -2.37 2.84 -4.48
N PRO A 78 -2.73 3.06 -3.20
CA PRO A 78 -2.77 4.28 -2.41
C PRO A 78 -1.52 4.34 -1.51
N LEU A 79 -0.40 4.80 -2.07
CA LEU A 79 0.78 5.15 -1.31
C LEU A 79 0.98 6.65 -1.53
N SER A 80 0.98 7.43 -0.45
CA SER A 80 0.89 8.89 -0.49
C SER A 80 2.23 9.58 -0.76
N ASP A 81 3.34 8.87 -0.58
CA ASP A 81 4.69 9.38 -0.78
C ASP A 81 5.69 8.24 -1.00
N ALA A 82 6.94 8.61 -1.31
CA ALA A 82 8.02 7.66 -1.57
C ALA A 82 8.35 6.79 -0.34
N ALA A 83 8.16 7.31 0.88
CA ALA A 83 8.42 6.56 2.11
C ALA A 83 7.39 5.44 2.28
N ALA A 84 6.10 5.75 2.10
CA ALA A 84 5.03 4.77 2.11
C ALA A 84 5.25 3.67 1.05
N LEU A 85 5.72 4.02 -0.15
CA LEU A 85 6.04 3.05 -1.20
C LEU A 85 7.14 2.08 -0.80
N VAL A 86 8.18 2.58 -0.11
CA VAL A 86 9.25 1.74 0.43
C VAL A 86 8.74 0.86 1.57
N GLU A 87 7.98 1.40 2.53
CA GLU A 87 7.40 0.64 3.63
C GLU A 87 6.48 -0.49 3.15
N ALA A 88 5.65 -0.23 2.13
CA ALA A 88 4.77 -1.22 1.53
C ALA A 88 5.55 -2.35 0.84
N ALA A 89 6.59 -2.00 0.08
CA ALA A 89 7.47 -2.98 -0.54
C ALA A 89 8.20 -3.82 0.51
N ASP A 90 8.69 -3.20 1.58
CA ASP A 90 9.36 -3.87 2.70
C ASP A 90 8.42 -4.85 3.43
N ALA A 91 7.20 -4.41 3.76
CA ALA A 91 6.21 -5.25 4.40
C ALA A 91 5.80 -6.46 3.53
N ALA A 92 5.67 -6.28 2.21
CA ALA A 92 5.44 -7.37 1.28
C ALA A 92 6.64 -8.34 1.23
N MET A 93 7.86 -7.81 1.21
CA MET A 93 9.09 -8.60 1.24
C MET A 93 9.21 -9.42 2.52
N TYR A 94 8.86 -8.85 3.68
CA TYR A 94 8.84 -9.55 4.96
C TYR A 94 7.87 -10.74 4.94
N ARG A 95 6.68 -10.58 4.34
CA ARG A 95 5.72 -11.70 4.15
C ARG A 95 6.27 -12.77 3.21
N ALA A 96 7.01 -12.38 2.17
CA ALA A 96 7.68 -13.34 1.28
C ALA A 96 8.71 -14.14 2.07
N LYS A 97 9.53 -13.48 2.89
CA LYS A 97 10.54 -14.11 3.76
C LYS A 97 9.92 -15.11 4.72
N GLY A 98 8.82 -14.76 5.38
CA GLY A 98 8.07 -15.66 6.26
C GLY A 98 7.43 -16.86 5.55
N SER A 99 7.23 -16.77 4.22
CA SER A 99 6.69 -17.85 3.39
C SER A 99 7.76 -18.74 2.76
N GLY A 100 9.04 -18.60 3.12
CA GLY A 100 10.16 -19.33 2.51
C GLY A 100 10.76 -18.66 1.26
N GLY A 101 10.42 -17.38 1.02
CA GLY A 101 10.93 -16.57 -0.09
C GLY A 101 9.91 -16.36 -1.21
N GLY A 102 10.42 -15.94 -2.37
CA GLY A 102 9.63 -15.68 -3.57
C GLY A 102 9.19 -14.22 -3.70
N VAL A 103 8.15 -14.01 -4.52
CA VAL A 103 7.57 -12.69 -4.78
C VAL A 103 6.29 -12.54 -3.98
N ARG A 104 6.16 -11.41 -3.29
CA ARG A 104 4.88 -10.92 -2.76
C ARG A 104 4.63 -9.54 -3.29
N VAL A 105 3.45 -9.38 -3.85
CA VAL A 105 2.92 -8.06 -4.13
C VAL A 105 2.34 -7.54 -2.83
N TRP A 106 2.63 -6.28 -2.53
CA TRP A 106 1.86 -5.54 -1.58
C TRP A 106 0.43 -5.45 -2.12
N GLU A 107 -0.39 -6.39 -1.68
CA GLU A 107 -1.81 -6.33 -1.90
C GLU A 107 -2.32 -5.12 -1.12
N HIS A 108 -2.58 -4.05 -1.85
CA HIS A 108 -3.62 -3.14 -1.43
C HIS A 108 -4.90 -3.95 -1.38
N SER A 109 -5.45 -4.06 -0.18
CA SER A 109 -6.89 -4.26 -0.04
C SER A 109 -7.57 -3.04 -0.67
N PHE A 110 -7.76 -3.06 -1.99
CA PHE A 110 -8.58 -2.10 -2.70
C PHE A 110 -10.04 -2.45 -2.47
N ALA A 111 -10.85 -1.46 -2.14
CA ALA A 111 -11.96 -1.19 -3.04
C ALA A 111 -11.51 0.01 -3.91
N GLU A 112 -11.60 -0.17 -5.23
CA GLU A 112 -11.06 0.68 -6.29
C GLU A 112 -11.60 2.13 -6.28
N GLY A 113 -10.90 3.03 -6.98
CA GLY A 113 -11.59 4.13 -7.69
C GLY A 113 -10.66 5.22 -8.22
N PRO A 114 -10.94 5.87 -9.40
CA PRO A 114 -12.09 5.73 -10.31
C PRO A 114 -11.65 5.39 -11.77
N ARG A 115 -12.43 4.91 -12.74
CA ARG A 115 -13.88 4.80 -13.02
C ARG A 115 -14.12 3.46 -13.75
N GLY A 116 -15.17 2.73 -13.39
CA GLY A 116 -15.68 1.64 -14.22
C GLY A 116 -15.95 0.34 -13.47
N SER A 117 -17.10 0.29 -12.82
CA SER A 117 -17.97 -0.89 -12.59
C SER A 117 -18.45 -1.00 -11.15
N MET A 118 -19.66 -0.48 -10.92
CA MET A 118 -20.55 -1.17 -9.99
C MET A 118 -20.76 -2.57 -10.56
N ARG A 119 -20.12 -3.58 -9.97
CA ARG A 119 -20.66 -4.94 -10.00
C ARG A 119 -20.90 -5.39 -8.56
N ASN A 120 -22.17 -5.72 -8.32
CA ASN A 120 -22.70 -6.32 -7.11
C ASN A 120 -21.73 -7.33 -6.50
N GLY A 121 -21.16 -6.99 -5.35
CA GLY A 121 -20.33 -7.86 -4.55
C GLY A 121 -20.04 -7.16 -3.23
N ARG A 122 -20.36 -7.80 -2.11
CA ARG A 122 -20.21 -7.27 -0.75
C ARG A 122 -18.86 -6.55 -0.59
N VAL A 123 -18.90 -5.27 -0.20
CA VAL A 123 -17.72 -4.45 0.07
C VAL A 123 -16.90 -5.11 1.18
N HIS A 124 -15.72 -5.63 0.85
CA HIS A 124 -14.78 -6.13 1.84
C HIS A 124 -13.98 -4.94 2.40
N VAL A 125 -14.27 -4.56 3.65
CA VAL A 125 -13.55 -3.48 4.33
C VAL A 125 -12.31 -4.06 5.00
N PRO A 126 -11.09 -3.64 4.62
CA PRO A 126 -9.90 -4.06 5.33
C PRO A 126 -9.92 -3.53 6.78
N PRO A 127 -9.21 -4.17 7.72
CA PRO A 127 -9.05 -3.62 9.06
C PRO A 127 -8.38 -2.25 8.96
N ALA A 128 -9.12 -1.21 9.33
CA ALA A 128 -8.65 0.17 9.25
C ALA A 128 -7.54 0.42 10.29
N PRO A 129 -6.47 1.15 9.93
CA PRO A 129 -5.42 1.48 10.89
C PRO A 129 -5.97 2.40 11.98
N TYR A 130 -5.46 2.26 13.20
CA TYR A 130 -5.87 3.08 14.33
C TYR A 130 -5.22 4.47 14.29
N LEU A 131 -6.04 5.51 14.43
CA LEU A 131 -5.65 6.91 14.56
C LEU A 131 -5.97 7.37 15.98
N ALA A 132 -4.93 7.50 16.81
CA ALA A 132 -5.06 7.85 18.21
C ALA A 132 -5.56 9.28 18.47
N ASP A 133 -5.24 10.23 17.58
CA ASP A 133 -5.55 11.65 17.77
C ASP A 133 -6.02 12.28 16.44
N PRO A 134 -7.32 12.17 16.11
CA PRO A 134 -7.87 12.70 14.87
C PRO A 134 -7.78 14.23 14.79
N ALA A 135 -7.74 14.94 15.91
CA ALA A 135 -7.67 16.40 15.96
C ALA A 135 -6.35 16.96 15.41
N ARG A 136 -5.26 16.17 15.41
CA ARG A 136 -3.98 16.58 14.79
C ARG A 136 -4.07 16.76 13.30
N LEU A 137 -4.86 15.92 12.63
CA LEU A 137 -4.95 15.86 11.17
C LEU A 137 -6.18 16.57 10.63
N ALA A 138 -7.29 16.54 11.37
CA ALA A 138 -8.52 17.18 10.97
C ALA A 138 -8.37 18.71 10.85
N ARG A 139 -9.06 19.28 9.85
CA ARG A 139 -9.08 20.72 9.56
C ARG A 139 -10.51 21.15 9.22
N PRO A 140 -10.95 22.39 9.51
CA PRO A 140 -12.29 22.87 9.19
C PRO A 140 -12.63 22.74 7.70
N GLU A 141 -11.66 23.05 6.83
CA GLU A 141 -11.84 23.03 5.37
C GLU A 141 -12.12 21.61 4.87
N LEU A 142 -11.49 20.61 5.48
CA LEU A 142 -11.70 19.20 5.12
C LEU A 142 -13.12 18.72 5.48
N GLN A 143 -13.72 19.27 6.52
CA GLN A 143 -15.07 18.83 6.92
C GLN A 143 -16.14 19.25 5.91
N THR A 144 -15.88 20.28 5.11
CA THR A 144 -16.79 20.71 4.04
C THR A 144 -16.93 19.68 2.91
N LEU A 145 -15.99 18.73 2.82
CA LEU A 145 -15.98 17.68 1.80
C LEU A 145 -16.93 16.52 2.13
N LEU A 146 -17.47 16.48 3.36
CA LEU A 146 -18.40 15.45 3.83
C LEU A 146 -19.73 16.10 4.23
N PRO A 147 -20.87 15.70 3.65
CA PRO A 147 -22.18 16.19 4.07
C PRO A 147 -22.41 16.01 5.57
N ALA A 148 -22.88 17.07 6.24
CA ALA A 148 -23.00 17.11 7.70
C ALA A 148 -23.86 15.97 8.29
N HIS A 149 -24.91 15.55 7.58
CA HIS A 149 -25.77 14.44 8.01
C HIS A 149 -25.03 13.11 8.02
N LEU A 150 -24.23 12.79 6.99
CA LEU A 150 -23.40 11.57 6.96
C LEU A 150 -22.28 11.64 8.00
N ALA A 151 -21.71 12.84 8.18
CA ALA A 151 -20.68 13.05 9.19
C ALA A 151 -21.23 12.75 10.60
N ALA A 152 -22.47 13.15 10.89
CA ALA A 152 -23.14 12.85 12.15
C ALA A 152 -23.57 11.39 12.28
N GLU A 153 -24.21 10.84 11.24
CA GLU A 153 -24.69 9.44 11.19
C GLU A 153 -23.59 8.44 11.49
N TRP A 154 -22.41 8.62 10.88
CA TRP A 154 -21.30 7.69 10.99
C TRP A 154 -20.26 8.08 12.05
N ASN A 155 -20.50 9.16 12.80
CA ASN A 155 -19.50 9.81 13.67
C ASN A 155 -18.15 9.96 12.95
N ALA A 156 -18.21 10.49 11.73
CA ALA A 156 -17.08 10.57 10.81
C ALA A 156 -16.39 11.94 10.89
N VAL A 157 -15.07 11.92 10.79
CA VAL A 157 -14.22 13.12 10.67
C VAL A 157 -13.31 12.98 9.48
N VAL A 158 -13.27 13.99 8.60
CA VAL A 158 -12.33 14.00 7.48
C VAL A 158 -10.97 14.45 8.01
N VAL A 159 -9.96 13.58 7.93
CA VAL A 159 -8.62 13.82 8.47
C VAL A 159 -7.57 13.99 7.38
N GLY A 160 -7.94 13.81 6.11
CA GLY A 160 -7.05 14.05 4.98
C GLY A 160 -7.77 14.05 3.66
N ARG A 161 -7.15 14.67 2.65
CA ARG A 161 -7.54 14.60 1.25
C ARG A 161 -6.28 14.49 0.40
N ASP A 162 -6.27 13.50 -0.49
CA ASP A 162 -5.24 13.35 -1.52
C ASP A 162 -5.92 13.12 -2.88
N GLY A 163 -5.87 14.13 -3.74
CA GLY A 163 -6.57 14.13 -5.03
C GLY A 163 -8.07 13.84 -4.92
N GLN A 164 -8.47 12.63 -5.34
CA GLN A 164 -9.84 12.11 -5.36
C GLN A 164 -10.10 11.09 -4.23
N VAL A 165 -9.28 11.09 -3.18
CA VAL A 165 -9.44 10.23 -2.00
C VAL A 165 -9.60 11.09 -0.74
N LEU A 166 -10.58 10.75 0.11
CA LEU A 166 -10.74 11.29 1.46
C LEU A 166 -10.32 10.24 2.49
N THR A 167 -9.44 10.64 3.42
CA THR A 167 -9.17 9.84 4.62
C THR A 167 -10.18 10.21 5.69
N ILE A 168 -10.97 9.23 6.14
CA ILE A 168 -12.07 9.44 7.08
C ILE A 168 -11.87 8.60 8.33
N ALA A 169 -11.82 9.25 9.49
CA ALA A 169 -11.77 8.60 10.78
C ALA A 169 -13.18 8.24 11.25
N LEU A 170 -13.36 6.98 11.66
CA LEU A 170 -14.64 6.37 12.07
C LEU A 170 -14.46 5.51 13.33
N PRO A 171 -15.48 5.37 14.18
CA PRO A 171 -15.42 4.49 15.35
C PRO A 171 -15.53 3.01 15.00
N ALA A 172 -16.11 2.67 13.85
CA ALA A 172 -16.19 1.30 13.36
C ALA A 172 -16.26 1.30 11.83
N PRO A 173 -15.11 1.41 11.14
CA PRO A 173 -15.02 1.31 9.69
C PRO A 173 -15.76 0.09 9.14
N ASN A 174 -16.73 0.34 8.26
CA ASN A 174 -17.56 -0.71 7.68
C ASN A 174 -18.03 -0.35 6.26
N ALA A 175 -18.52 -1.37 5.56
CA ALA A 175 -18.88 -1.32 4.15
C ALA A 175 -19.94 -0.25 3.86
N SER A 176 -20.96 -0.20 4.70
CA SER A 176 -22.10 0.69 4.55
C SER A 176 -21.69 2.16 4.67
N ALA A 177 -20.84 2.48 5.65
CA ALA A 177 -20.32 3.84 5.82
C ALA A 177 -19.49 4.30 4.61
N ILE A 178 -18.56 3.45 4.16
CA ILE A 178 -17.67 3.74 3.02
C ILE A 178 -18.49 3.96 1.74
N ASP A 179 -19.44 3.07 1.44
CA ASP A 179 -20.28 3.15 0.25
C ASP A 179 -21.20 4.37 0.27
N ALA A 180 -21.86 4.65 1.39
CA ALA A 180 -22.73 5.82 1.55
C ALA A 180 -21.95 7.13 1.34
N ILE A 181 -20.78 7.26 1.97
CA ILE A 181 -19.96 8.46 1.87
C ILE A 181 -19.34 8.59 0.48
N SER A 182 -18.83 7.51 -0.11
CA SER A 182 -18.26 7.53 -1.46
C SER A 182 -19.29 7.97 -2.50
N LYS A 183 -20.51 7.41 -2.46
CA LYS A 183 -21.61 7.78 -3.36
C LYS A 183 -22.04 9.23 -3.21
N ALA A 184 -22.14 9.73 -1.98
CA ALA A 184 -22.59 11.10 -1.73
C ALA A 184 -21.55 12.16 -2.09
N THR A 185 -20.26 11.84 -1.94
CA THR A 185 -19.17 12.81 -2.10
C THR A 185 -18.49 12.71 -3.47
N GLY A 186 -18.59 11.56 -4.14
CA GLY A 186 -17.86 11.23 -5.36
C GLY A 186 -16.39 10.87 -5.14
N PHE A 187 -15.91 10.81 -3.89
CA PHE A 187 -14.52 10.49 -3.56
C PHE A 187 -14.31 9.01 -3.27
N ALA A 188 -13.10 8.55 -3.58
CA ALA A 188 -12.40 7.46 -2.91
C ALA A 188 -12.48 7.59 -1.37
N ILE A 189 -12.92 6.60 -0.59
CA ILE A 189 -12.88 6.70 0.88
C ILE A 189 -11.83 5.74 1.45
N TYR A 190 -10.86 6.30 2.16
CA TYR A 190 -9.88 5.55 2.93
C TYR A 190 -10.22 5.64 4.43
N PRO A 191 -10.75 4.58 5.04
CA PRO A 191 -11.17 4.63 6.45
C PRO A 191 -9.97 4.45 7.39
N VAL A 192 -9.99 5.16 8.52
CA VAL A 192 -9.14 4.92 9.69
C VAL A 192 -10.01 4.74 10.93
N PHE A 193 -9.62 3.84 11.83
CA PHE A 193 -10.34 3.60 13.07
C PHE A 193 -9.88 4.59 14.14
N SER A 194 -10.79 5.18 14.92
CA SER A 194 -10.44 6.04 16.06
C SER A 194 -11.51 5.92 17.13
N ASN A 195 -11.21 6.23 18.40
CA ASN A 195 -12.23 6.11 19.44
C ASN A 195 -13.38 7.11 19.18
N ALA A 196 -14.61 6.66 19.44
CA ALA A 196 -15.80 7.48 19.26
C ALA A 196 -15.73 8.82 20.03
N SER A 197 -15.19 8.80 21.26
CA SER A 197 -15.01 9.98 22.11
C SER A 197 -14.06 11.01 21.49
N ASP A 198 -12.98 10.55 20.86
CA ASP A 198 -11.96 11.41 20.25
C ASP A 198 -12.50 12.07 18.97
N LEU A 199 -13.33 11.34 18.21
CA LEU A 199 -14.03 11.86 17.04
C LEU A 199 -15.07 12.91 17.42
N GLU A 200 -15.88 12.67 18.45
CA GLU A 200 -16.84 13.64 18.97
C GLU A 200 -16.17 14.91 19.50
N ALA A 201 -15.07 14.76 20.25
CA ALA A 201 -14.26 15.88 20.72
C ALA A 201 -13.70 16.70 19.54
N THR A 202 -13.20 16.01 18.50
CA THR A 202 -12.68 16.65 17.28
C THR A 202 -13.78 17.40 16.53
N ARG A 203 -14.97 16.80 16.35
CA ARG A 203 -16.11 17.46 15.69
C ARG A 203 -16.55 18.72 16.43
N ARG A 204 -16.69 18.65 17.77
CA ARG A 204 -17.03 19.83 18.60
C ARG A 204 -16.03 20.96 18.47
N ARG A 205 -14.74 20.63 18.32
CA ARG A 205 -13.68 21.62 18.12
C ARG A 205 -13.75 22.31 16.75
N LEU A 206 -14.12 21.56 15.71
CA LEU A 206 -14.06 22.03 14.31
C LEU A 206 -15.35 22.69 13.84
N MET A 207 -16.48 22.39 14.48
CA MET A 207 -17.79 22.96 14.17
C MET A 207 -18.39 23.57 15.45
N PRO A 208 -17.92 24.75 15.88
CA PRO A 208 -18.57 25.46 16.97
C PRO A 208 -20.02 25.82 16.57
N ALA A 209 -20.93 25.71 17.54
CA ALA A 209 -22.37 25.93 17.40
C ALA A 209 -22.74 27.31 16.83
#